data_AF-A0AAJ0FG31-F1
#
_entry.id   AF-A0AAJ0FG31-F1
#
_cell.length_a   1.000
_cell.length_b   1.000
_cell.length_c   1.000
_cell.angle_alpha   90.00
_cell.angle_beta   90.00
_cell.angle_gamma   90.00
#
_symmetry.space_group_name_H-M   'P 1'
#
loop_
_entity.id
_entity.type
_entity.pdbx_description
1 polymer ?
#
loop_
_entity_poly.entity_id
_entity_poly.type
_entity_poly.pdbx_seq_one_letter_code
_entity_poly.pdbx_strand_id
1 'polypeptide(L)'
;MAYKTSSSKSWQDKLRDACVEYQIGEPVFQLASDRRGGRTAWSSTVKVWGQEFSARFWYDGKNTNNAREDAAEVALTWLVQTHSPTSPSTSRRGW
;
A
#
# COMPACT_ATOMS: atom_id res chain seq x y z
N MET A 1 -19.82 -1.15 24.92
CA MET A 1 -19.79 0.01 24.01
C MET A 1 -18.35 0.29 23.59
N ALA A 2 -18.09 0.38 22.29
CA ALA A 2 -16.99 1.18 21.74
C ALA A 2 -17.41 1.58 20.31
N TYR A 3 -17.94 2.79 20.15
CA TYR A 3 -18.11 3.36 18.82
C TYR A 3 -16.71 3.66 18.31
N LYS A 4 -16.27 2.98 17.24
CA LYS A 4 -15.09 3.43 16.51
C LYS A 4 -15.45 4.83 16.00
N THR A 5 -14.84 5.84 16.62
CA THR A 5 -14.92 7.22 16.15
C THR A 5 -14.64 7.21 14.65
N SER A 6 -15.42 7.94 13.88
CA SER A 6 -15.24 8.15 12.44
C SER A 6 -13.92 8.89 12.16
N SER A 7 -12.80 8.24 12.44
CA SER A 7 -11.51 8.53 11.85
C SER A 7 -11.61 8.07 10.41
N SER A 8 -11.28 8.93 9.46
CA SER A 8 -11.11 8.55 8.05
C SER A 8 -10.40 7.20 7.97
N LYS A 9 -10.99 6.22 7.26
CA LYS A 9 -10.41 4.87 7.11
C LYS A 9 -8.93 4.97 6.72
N SER A 10 -8.09 4.17 7.39
CA SER A 10 -6.67 4.06 7.07
C SER A 10 -6.47 3.56 5.64
N TRP A 11 -5.31 3.80 5.04
CA TRP A 11 -5.01 3.25 3.72
C TRP A 11 -4.99 1.72 3.74
N GLN A 12 -4.52 1.12 4.84
CA GLN A 12 -4.60 -0.33 5.07
C GLN A 12 -6.05 -0.84 5.01
N ASP A 13 -6.99 -0.18 5.70
CA ASP A 13 -8.41 -0.57 5.70
C ASP A 13 -9.03 -0.40 4.32
N LYS A 14 -8.76 0.72 3.63
CA LYS A 14 -9.27 0.97 2.28
C LYS A 14 -8.76 -0.07 1.29
N LEU A 15 -7.48 -0.45 1.37
CA LEU A 15 -6.91 -1.49 0.53
C LEU A 15 -7.59 -2.84 0.78
N ARG A 16 -7.82 -3.18 2.06
CA ARG A 16 -8.52 -4.41 2.42
C ARG A 16 -9.95 -4.44 1.87
N ASP A 17 -10.70 -3.37 2.05
CA ASP A 17 -12.06 -3.23 1.52
C ASP A 17 -12.07 -3.41 -0.01
N ALA A 18 -11.13 -2.78 -0.72
CA ALA A 18 -11.03 -2.91 -2.17
C ALA A 18 -10.63 -4.34 -2.60
N CYS A 19 -9.72 -5.00 -1.87
CA CYS A 19 -9.39 -6.41 -2.15
C CYS A 19 -10.62 -7.30 -1.99
N VAL A 20 -11.43 -7.07 -0.96
CA VAL A 20 -12.70 -7.80 -0.75
C VAL A 20 -13.68 -7.51 -1.90
N GLU A 21 -13.84 -6.25 -2.30
CA GLU A 21 -14.72 -5.83 -3.40
C GLU A 21 -14.36 -6.49 -4.73
N TYR A 22 -13.05 -6.58 -5.05
CA TYR A 22 -12.56 -7.22 -6.27
C TYR A 22 -12.31 -8.73 -6.15
N GLN A 23 -12.73 -9.35 -5.03
CA GLN A 23 -12.54 -10.78 -4.75
C GLN A 23 -11.07 -11.24 -4.81
N ILE A 24 -10.17 -10.35 -4.41
CA ILE A 24 -8.74 -10.57 -4.30
C ILE A 24 -8.41 -11.06 -2.89
N GLY A 25 -7.40 -11.92 -2.76
CA GLY A 25 -6.91 -12.35 -1.45
C GLY A 25 -6.50 -11.19 -0.55
N GLU A 26 -6.57 -11.38 0.77
CA GLU A 26 -6.26 -10.33 1.74
C GLU A 26 -4.83 -9.77 1.53
N PRO A 27 -4.62 -8.43 1.58
CA PRO A 27 -3.31 -7.84 1.36
C PRO A 27 -2.31 -8.29 2.45
N VAL A 28 -1.15 -8.80 2.03
CA VAL A 28 -0.11 -9.28 2.95
C VAL A 28 0.99 -8.25 3.09
N PHE A 29 1.17 -7.70 4.28
CA PHE A 29 2.21 -6.71 4.58
C PHE A 29 3.49 -7.36 5.13
N GLN A 30 4.63 -6.96 4.60
CA GLN A 30 5.96 -7.35 5.03
C GLN A 30 6.76 -6.10 5.39
N LEU A 31 7.30 -6.07 6.60
CA LEU A 31 8.08 -4.94 7.09
C LEU A 31 9.57 -5.23 6.88
N ALA A 32 10.27 -4.34 6.19
CA ALA A 32 11.70 -4.39 5.94
C ALA A 32 12.43 -3.39 6.84
N SER A 33 13.59 -3.79 7.36
CA SER A 33 14.43 -2.95 8.23
C SER A 33 15.88 -2.89 7.72
N ASP A 34 16.48 -1.71 7.74
CA ASP A 34 17.84 -1.45 7.28
C ASP A 34 18.64 -0.71 8.36
N ARG A 35 19.79 -1.26 8.79
CA ARG A 35 20.64 -0.65 9.84
C ARG A 35 21.62 0.34 9.23
N ARG A 36 21.49 1.63 9.57
CA ARG A 36 22.33 2.74 9.09
C ARG A 36 23.13 3.38 10.22
N GLY A 37 24.15 2.67 10.71
CA GLY A 37 25.16 3.24 11.61
C GLY A 37 24.60 3.90 12.87
N GLY A 38 23.62 3.26 13.53
CA GLY A 38 23.00 3.73 14.78
C GLY A 38 21.51 4.08 14.67
N ARG A 39 20.98 4.24 13.46
CA ARG A 39 19.53 4.35 13.20
C ARG A 39 19.07 3.14 12.38
N THR A 40 17.82 2.71 12.60
CA THR A 40 17.18 1.69 11.76
C THR A 40 16.14 2.38 10.89
N ALA A 41 16.30 2.26 9.58
CA ALA A 41 15.33 2.67 8.59
C ALA A 41 14.34 1.53 8.37
N TRP A 42 13.07 1.85 8.20
CA TRP A 42 11.97 0.90 8.04
C TRP A 42 11.18 1.22 6.77
N SER A 43 10.86 0.19 6.01
CA SER A 43 9.96 0.28 4.85
C SER A 43 8.95 -0.86 4.94
N SER A 44 7.81 -0.75 4.26
CA SER A 44 6.83 -1.82 4.18
C SER A 44 6.61 -2.18 2.73
N THR A 45 6.38 -3.46 2.47
CA THR A 45 5.91 -3.96 1.18
C THR A 45 4.55 -4.62 1.40
N VAL A 46 3.62 -4.44 0.48
CA VAL A 46 2.32 -5.12 0.50
C VAL A 46 2.16 -5.95 -0.76
N LYS A 47 1.70 -7.18 -0.61
CA LYS A 47 1.41 -8.09 -1.71
C LYS A 47 -0.09 -8.15 -1.97
N VAL A 48 -0.50 -7.82 -3.19
CA VAL A 48 -1.90 -7.80 -3.64
C VAL A 48 -1.97 -8.44 -5.02
N TRP A 49 -2.84 -9.43 -5.20
CA TRP A 49 -3.03 -10.12 -6.50
C TRP A 49 -1.72 -10.60 -7.16
N GLY A 50 -0.79 -11.12 -6.34
CA GLY A 50 0.52 -11.59 -6.83
C GLY A 50 1.51 -10.48 -7.23
N GLN A 51 1.13 -9.21 -7.16
CA GLN A 51 2.02 -8.05 -7.32
C GLN A 51 2.47 -7.53 -5.95
N GLU A 52 3.68 -6.98 -5.89
CA GLU A 52 4.27 -6.42 -4.66
C GLU A 52 4.49 -4.92 -4.81
N PHE A 53 4.05 -4.17 -3.79
CA PHE A 53 4.13 -2.71 -3.74
C PHE A 53 4.88 -2.29 -2.49
N SER A 54 6.05 -1.68 -2.69
CA SER A 54 6.86 -1.15 -1.60
C SER A 54 6.49 0.30 -1.28
N ALA A 55 6.63 0.67 -0.02
CA ALA A 55 6.61 2.06 0.40
C ALA A 55 7.70 2.85 -0.35
N ARG A 56 7.35 4.05 -0.76
CA ARG A 56 8.19 5.00 -1.53
C ARG A 56 9.36 5.51 -0.71
N PHE A 57 9.19 5.57 0.60
CA PHE A 57 10.17 6.15 1.52
C PHE A 57 10.58 5.17 2.61
N TRP A 58 11.72 5.46 3.22
CA TRP A 58 12.18 4.82 4.44
C TRP A 58 11.81 5.71 5.63
N TYR A 59 11.20 5.09 6.63
CA TYR A 59 10.72 5.72 7.85
C TYR A 59 11.61 5.33 9.02
N ASP A 60 11.57 6.08 10.12
CA ASP A 60 12.23 5.64 11.34
C ASP A 60 11.34 4.65 12.12
N GLY A 61 11.90 3.98 13.13
CA GLY A 61 11.23 2.88 13.84
C GLY A 61 9.91 3.26 14.52
N LYS A 62 9.72 4.54 14.88
CA LYS A 62 8.45 5.01 15.46
C LYS A 62 7.36 5.22 14.39
N ASN A 63 7.73 5.23 13.12
CA ASN A 63 6.89 5.52 11.96
C ASN A 63 6.68 4.31 11.04
N THR A 64 6.84 3.08 11.56
CA THR A 64 6.55 1.83 10.82
C THR A 64 5.12 1.74 10.30
N ASN A 65 4.16 2.35 11.00
CA ASN A 65 2.78 2.43 10.52
C ASN A 65 2.66 3.31 9.26
N ASN A 66 3.41 4.41 9.20
CA ASN A 66 3.42 5.26 7.99
C ASN A 66 3.99 4.51 6.79
N ALA A 67 4.97 3.62 7.00
CA ALA A 67 5.47 2.76 5.94
C ALA A 67 4.38 1.83 5.40
N ARG A 68 3.54 1.25 6.28
CA ARG A 68 2.41 0.41 5.86
C ARG A 68 1.33 1.22 5.14
N GLU A 69 1.00 2.41 5.65
CA GLU A 69 0.03 3.30 5.02
C GLU A 69 0.48 3.70 3.61
N ASP A 70 1.76 4.02 3.42
CA ASP A 70 2.32 4.40 2.12
C ASP A 70 2.30 3.23 1.12
N ALA A 71 2.73 2.04 1.55
CA ALA A 71 2.63 0.83 0.73
C ALA A 71 1.18 0.51 0.36
N ALA A 72 0.25 0.69 1.29
CA ALA A 72 -1.18 0.46 1.06
C ALA A 72 -1.79 1.47 0.07
N GLU A 73 -1.41 2.74 0.17
CA GLU A 73 -1.82 3.79 -0.77
C GLU A 73 -1.35 3.42 -2.20
N VAL A 74 -0.08 3.06 -2.37
CA VAL A 74 0.48 2.67 -3.68
C VAL A 74 -0.27 1.49 -4.28
N ALA A 75 -0.51 0.44 -3.49
CA ALA A 75 -1.24 -0.74 -3.95
C ALA A 75 -2.70 -0.42 -4.30
N LEU A 76 -3.38 0.40 -3.48
CA LEU A 76 -4.77 0.79 -3.72
C LEU A 76 -4.91 1.65 -4.97
N THR A 77 -4.02 2.62 -5.18
CA THR A 77 -4.01 3.43 -6.40
C THR A 77 -3.85 2.54 -7.64
N TRP A 78 -2.93 1.58 -7.61
CA TRP A 78 -2.76 0.62 -8.69
C TRP A 78 -4.02 -0.23 -8.90
N LEU A 79 -4.61 -0.74 -7.82
CA LEU A 79 -5.81 -1.57 -7.87
C LEU A 79 -7.01 -0.83 -8.46
N VAL A 80 -7.28 0.40 -8.00
CA VAL A 80 -8.36 1.23 -8.53
C VAL A 80 -8.09 1.63 -9.98
N GLN A 81 -6.84 1.94 -10.34
CA GLN A 81 -6.49 2.29 -11.72
C GLN A 81 -6.65 1.10 -12.68
N THR A 82 -6.33 -0.12 -12.24
CA THR A 82 -6.48 -1.33 -13.06
C THR A 82 -7.95 -1.76 -13.24
N HIS A 83 -8.79 -1.53 -12.23
CA HIS A 83 -10.21 -1.90 -12.26
C HIS A 83 -11.15 -0.76 -12.71
N SER A 84 -10.66 0.48 -12.82
CA SER A 84 -11.40 1.59 -13.42
C SER A 84 -11.46 1.41 -14.94
N PRO A 85 -12.66 1.41 -15.58
CA PRO A 85 -12.82 1.25 -17.02
C PRO A 85 -12.40 2.49 -17.84
N THR A 86 -11.56 3.37 -17.31
CA THR A 86 -10.98 4.48 -18.06
C THR A 86 -9.97 3.95 -19.08
N SER A 87 -10.41 3.89 -20.34
CA SER A 87 -9.68 3.47 -21.54
C SER A 87 -8.16 3.70 -21.47
N PRO A 88 -7.33 2.68 -21.76
CA PRO A 88 -5.90 2.90 -21.96
C PRO A 88 -5.71 3.62 -23.29
N SER A 89 -5.52 4.94 -23.26
CA SER A 89 -4.84 5.62 -24.36
C SER A 89 -3.37 5.21 -24.34
N THR A 90 -3.14 4.05 -24.92
CA THR A 90 -1.86 3.52 -25.35
C THR A 90 -1.23 4.55 -26.29
N SER A 91 -0.03 5.04 -25.98
CA SER A 91 0.98 5.52 -26.94
C SER A 91 2.07 6.37 -26.23
N ARG A 92 3.38 6.15 -26.32
CA ARG A 92 4.25 5.19 -27.02
C ARG A 92 5.60 5.21 -26.30
N ARG A 93 6.29 4.07 -26.25
CA ARG A 93 7.76 4.05 -26.29
C ARG A 93 8.18 4.68 -27.63
N GLY A 94 9.16 5.56 -27.63
CA GLY A 94 9.67 6.19 -28.84
C GLY A 94 11.11 6.68 -28.66
N TRP A 95 12.03 5.77 -28.99
CA TRP A 95 13.43 5.88 -29.44
C TRP A 95 14.45 6.58 -28.54
#